data_AF-A0A2D7B3D7-F1
#
_entry.id   AF-A0A2D7B3D7-F1
#
_cell.length_a   1.000
_cell.length_b   1.000
_cell.length_c   1.000
_cell.angle_alpha   90.00
_cell.angle_beta   90.00
_cell.angle_gamma   90.00
#
_symmetry.space_group_name_H-M   'P 1'
#
loop_
_entity.id
_entity.type
_entity.pdbx_description
1 polymer ?
#
loop_
_entity_poly.entity_id
_entity_poly.type
_entity_poly.pdbx_seq_one_letter_code
_entity_poly.pdbx_strand_id
1 'polypeptide(L)'
;MRLIALVLSVTLLAGCAWFEKPPEDLPPIEAEAPPPAPEAPDDAPTLPQTAGVGETCGGIAAIACEDGLFCKMEDGACRNIADPAGVCSEVRPMCTREYRPVCGCDGKTYGNTCEAHAAMTSVASEGPCLQETASD
;
A
#
# COMPACT_ATOMS: atom_id res chain seq x y z
N MET A 1 -0.15 -69.41 -28.07
CA MET A 1 -0.74 -68.28 -28.82
C MET A 1 -1.82 -67.69 -27.90
N ARG A 2 -1.63 -66.68 -27.06
CA ARG A 2 -0.86 -65.41 -27.01
C ARG A 2 -0.45 -65.24 -25.52
N LEU A 3 0.80 -65.11 -25.06
CA LEU A 3 1.87 -64.12 -25.28
C LEU A 3 1.42 -62.66 -25.09
N ILE A 4 2.01 -62.05 -24.04
CA ILE A 4 2.32 -60.63 -23.83
C ILE A 4 1.23 -59.82 -23.08
N ALA A 5 1.61 -59.22 -21.93
CA ALA A 5 1.43 -57.78 -21.62
C ALA A 5 1.16 -57.38 -20.14
N LEU A 6 1.38 -58.19 -19.11
CA LEU A 6 1.13 -57.74 -17.71
C LEU A 6 2.22 -58.11 -16.70
N VAL A 7 3.49 -57.79 -16.99
CA VAL A 7 4.64 -58.07 -16.07
C VAL A 7 5.44 -56.80 -15.72
N LEU A 8 4.89 -55.59 -15.89
CA LEU A 8 5.70 -54.36 -15.90
C LEU A 8 5.38 -53.32 -14.82
N SER A 9 4.91 -53.72 -13.63
CA SER A 9 4.54 -52.72 -12.60
C SER A 9 5.00 -53.01 -11.16
N VAL A 10 5.91 -53.97 -10.92
CA VAL A 10 6.36 -54.32 -9.55
C VAL A 10 7.89 -54.31 -9.42
N THR A 11 8.56 -53.22 -9.82
CA THR A 11 10.01 -53.01 -9.57
C THR A 11 10.29 -51.57 -9.12
N LEU A 12 9.57 -51.08 -8.11
CA LEU A 12 9.74 -49.73 -7.56
C LEU A 12 9.83 -49.70 -6.03
N LEU A 13 10.39 -50.75 -5.44
CA LEU A 13 10.83 -50.74 -4.03
C LEU A 13 12.23 -51.34 -3.95
N ALA A 14 13.15 -50.56 -3.38
CA ALA A 14 14.54 -50.88 -3.01
C ALA A 14 15.62 -50.81 -4.11
N GLY A 15 16.33 -49.68 -4.15
CA GLY A 15 17.54 -49.51 -4.94
C GLY A 15 18.28 -48.19 -4.64
N CYS A 16 18.52 -47.89 -3.37
CA CYS A 16 19.42 -46.81 -2.96
C CYS A 16 20.88 -47.24 -3.25
N ALA A 17 21.55 -46.67 -4.26
CA ALA A 17 23.00 -46.42 -4.32
C ALA A 17 23.43 -46.04 -5.75
N TRP A 18 24.44 -45.15 -5.83
CA TRP A 18 25.15 -44.64 -7.03
C TRP A 18 24.58 -43.30 -7.51
N PHE A 19 24.93 -42.17 -6.88
CA PHE A 19 26.26 -41.54 -6.81
C PHE A 19 26.78 -41.08 -8.19
N GLU A 20 26.04 -40.16 -8.83
CA GLU A 20 26.57 -39.31 -9.90
C GLU A 20 26.81 -37.91 -9.31
N LYS A 21 28.08 -37.50 -9.29
CA LYS A 21 28.60 -36.22 -8.79
C LYS A 21 27.95 -35.04 -9.54
N PRO A 22 27.47 -33.98 -8.88
CA PRO A 22 26.99 -32.79 -9.58
C PRO A 22 28.15 -32.11 -10.32
N PRO A 23 27.97 -31.65 -11.57
CA PRO A 23 29.02 -30.98 -12.33
C PRO A 23 29.33 -29.61 -11.72
N GLU A 24 30.60 -29.38 -11.37
CA GLU A 24 31.12 -28.15 -10.77
C GLU A 24 31.48 -27.06 -11.80
N ASP A 25 31.07 -27.20 -13.06
CA ASP A 25 31.44 -26.29 -14.14
C ASP A 25 30.23 -25.51 -14.67
N LEU A 26 29.56 -24.75 -13.80
CA LEU A 26 28.69 -23.66 -14.25
C LEU A 26 29.50 -22.37 -14.32
N PRO A 27 29.61 -21.73 -15.50
CA PRO A 27 30.28 -20.44 -15.60
C PRO A 27 29.53 -19.40 -14.74
N PRO A 28 30.22 -18.34 -14.26
CA PRO A 28 29.54 -17.25 -13.60
C PRO A 28 28.47 -16.69 -14.55
N ILE A 29 27.22 -16.68 -14.11
CA ILE A 29 26.14 -16.01 -14.83
C ILE A 29 26.46 -14.53 -14.68
N GLU A 30 27.16 -13.96 -15.66
CA GLU A 30 27.29 -12.53 -15.79
C GLU A 30 25.86 -11.98 -15.89
N ALA A 31 25.46 -11.21 -14.88
CA ALA A 31 24.18 -10.53 -14.86
C ALA A 31 24.22 -9.46 -15.95
N GLU A 32 23.89 -9.82 -17.19
CA GLU A 32 23.50 -8.86 -18.18
C GLU A 32 22.32 -8.08 -17.60
N ALA A 33 22.51 -6.77 -17.48
CA ALA A 33 21.47 -5.86 -17.02
C ALA A 33 20.24 -6.10 -17.90
N PRO A 34 19.02 -6.20 -17.32
CA PRO A 34 17.82 -6.36 -18.11
C PRO A 34 17.73 -5.22 -19.14
N PRO A 35 17.27 -5.50 -20.37
CA PRO A 35 17.11 -4.46 -21.38
C PRO A 35 16.25 -3.33 -20.80
N PRO A 36 16.52 -2.06 -21.18
CA PRO A 36 15.69 -0.95 -20.73
C PRO A 36 14.24 -1.26 -21.08
N ALA A 37 13.36 -1.15 -20.08
CA ALA A 37 11.94 -1.33 -20.27
C ALA A 37 11.48 -0.42 -21.42
N PRO A 38 10.53 -0.87 -22.27
CA PRO A 38 10.01 -0.03 -23.34
C PRO A 38 9.44 1.26 -22.74
N GLU A 39 9.84 2.39 -23.31
CA GLU A 39 9.28 3.69 -22.96
C GLU A 39 7.76 3.64 -23.20
N ALA A 40 7.00 4.04 -22.19
CA ALA A 40 5.53 4.02 -22.24
C ALA A 40 5.02 4.98 -23.32
N PRO A 41 3.89 4.68 -23.99
CA PRO A 41 3.34 5.53 -25.04
C PRO A 41 2.89 6.89 -24.50
N ASP A 42 3.16 7.95 -25.27
CA ASP A 42 2.84 9.36 -24.94
C ASP A 42 1.33 9.64 -24.73
N ASP A 43 0.46 8.70 -25.12
CA ASP A 43 -1.00 8.78 -25.03
C ASP A 43 -1.59 7.83 -23.96
N ALA A 44 -0.77 7.24 -23.09
CA ALA A 44 -1.30 6.60 -21.89
C ALA A 44 -2.08 7.64 -21.07
N PRO A 45 -3.24 7.30 -20.47
CA PRO A 45 -3.82 8.15 -19.44
C PRO A 45 -2.71 8.41 -18.44
N THR A 46 -2.32 9.67 -18.27
CA THR A 46 -1.38 10.06 -17.22
C THR A 46 -1.90 9.39 -15.96
N LEU A 47 -1.10 8.47 -15.40
CA LEU A 47 -1.46 7.78 -14.16
C LEU A 47 -2.04 8.83 -13.21
N PRO A 48 -3.16 8.54 -12.50
CA PRO A 48 -3.63 9.46 -11.48
C PRO A 48 -2.41 9.82 -10.65
N GLN A 49 -2.11 11.12 -10.53
CA GLN A 49 -0.89 11.57 -9.86
C GLN A 49 -1.01 11.16 -8.40
N THR A 50 -0.55 9.95 -8.09
CA THR A 50 -0.56 9.37 -6.76
C THR A 50 0.80 9.62 -6.16
N ALA A 51 0.81 10.34 -5.05
CA ALA A 51 1.98 10.63 -4.24
C ALA A 51 2.26 9.46 -3.27
N GLY A 52 3.51 9.03 -3.24
CA GLY A 52 4.04 8.05 -2.30
C GLY A 52 4.37 8.66 -0.94
N VAL A 53 4.86 7.83 -0.01
CA VAL A 53 5.17 8.26 1.36
C VAL A 53 6.17 9.42 1.36
N GLY A 54 5.83 10.49 2.08
CA GLY A 54 6.68 11.68 2.19
C GLY A 54 6.50 12.69 1.06
N GLU A 55 5.75 12.36 0.02
CA GLU A 55 5.43 13.27 -1.08
C GLU A 55 4.20 14.13 -0.78
N THR A 56 4.07 15.24 -1.49
CA THR A 56 2.98 16.20 -1.30
C THR A 56 1.66 15.71 -1.87
N CYS A 57 0.57 15.93 -1.13
CA CYS A 57 -0.80 15.59 -1.54
C CYS A 57 -1.76 16.75 -1.36
N GLY A 58 -2.95 16.65 -1.95
CA GLY A 58 -3.98 17.67 -1.90
C GLY A 58 -3.61 18.90 -2.75
N GLY A 59 -3.92 20.08 -2.22
CA GLY A 59 -3.69 21.36 -2.89
C GLY A 59 -4.51 21.53 -4.18
N ILE A 60 -4.14 22.54 -4.97
CA ILE A 60 -4.82 22.89 -6.23
C ILE A 60 -4.73 21.77 -7.29
N ALA A 61 -3.70 20.93 -7.19
CA ALA A 61 -3.48 19.81 -8.09
C ALA A 61 -4.30 18.56 -7.71
N ALA A 62 -4.98 18.58 -6.55
CA ALA A 62 -5.75 17.46 -6.02
C ALA A 62 -4.97 16.12 -6.04
N ILE A 63 -3.67 16.18 -5.73
CA ILE A 63 -2.79 15.02 -5.76
C ILE A 63 -3.26 14.02 -4.70
N ALA A 64 -3.63 12.82 -5.14
CA ALA A 64 -4.04 11.75 -4.24
C ALA A 64 -2.80 11.07 -3.64
N CYS A 65 -2.94 10.42 -2.50
CA CYS A 65 -1.90 9.49 -2.06
C CYS A 65 -2.12 8.11 -2.68
N GLU A 66 -1.06 7.31 -2.78
CA GLU A 66 -1.15 5.89 -3.11
C GLU A 66 -2.06 5.13 -2.12
N ASP A 67 -2.55 3.96 -2.55
CA ASP A 67 -3.44 3.13 -1.75
C ASP A 67 -2.84 2.77 -0.38
N GLY A 68 -3.62 2.99 0.69
CA GLY A 68 -3.21 2.70 2.06
C GLY A 68 -2.45 3.84 2.76
N LEU A 69 -2.18 4.93 2.05
CA LEU A 69 -1.66 6.18 2.63
C LEU A 69 -2.80 7.17 2.85
N PHE A 70 -2.60 8.10 3.80
CA PHE A 70 -3.51 9.22 3.98
C PHE A 70 -2.77 10.54 3.79
N CYS A 71 -3.50 11.55 3.29
CA CYS A 71 -2.95 12.88 3.14
C CYS A 71 -2.97 13.60 4.48
N LYS A 72 -1.80 13.65 5.15
CA LYS A 72 -1.64 14.30 6.43
C LYS A 72 -1.37 15.80 6.22
N MET A 73 -2.41 16.60 6.44
CA MET A 73 -2.35 18.05 6.39
C MET A 73 -1.97 18.62 7.76
N GLU A 74 -1.63 19.92 7.79
CA GLU A 74 -1.55 20.66 9.05
C GLU A 74 -2.94 20.75 9.70
N ASP A 75 -3.00 20.68 11.04
CA ASP A 75 -4.26 20.75 11.77
C ASP A 75 -5.01 22.05 11.43
N GLY A 76 -6.29 21.91 11.08
CA GLY A 76 -7.14 23.02 10.66
C GLY A 76 -6.96 23.48 9.22
N ALA A 77 -5.99 22.94 8.47
CA ALA A 77 -5.77 23.32 7.08
C ALA A 77 -7.02 23.07 6.23
N CYS A 78 -7.68 21.91 6.39
CA CYS A 78 -8.88 21.57 5.63
C CYS A 78 -10.11 22.45 5.91
N ARG A 79 -10.07 23.28 6.95
CA ARG A 79 -11.13 24.25 7.27
C ARG A 79 -10.75 25.69 6.92
N ASN A 80 -9.48 26.04 7.06
CA ASN A 80 -9.03 27.44 7.01
C ASN A 80 -8.25 27.80 5.74
N ILE A 81 -7.90 26.80 4.91
CA ILE A 81 -7.14 26.97 3.67
C ILE A 81 -7.99 26.43 2.51
N ALA A 82 -8.10 27.19 1.42
CA ALA A 82 -8.93 26.82 0.27
C ALA A 82 -8.41 25.57 -0.46
N ASP A 83 -7.08 25.49 -0.62
CA ASP A 83 -6.39 24.39 -1.29
C ASP A 83 -5.38 23.76 -0.31
N PRO A 84 -5.87 23.04 0.74
CA PRO A 84 -5.00 22.50 1.76
C PRO A 84 -4.13 21.40 1.15
N ALA A 85 -2.82 21.53 1.34
CA ALA A 85 -1.86 20.51 0.96
C ALA A 85 -1.30 19.83 2.22
N GLY A 86 -0.82 18.60 2.04
CA GLY A 86 -0.21 17.82 3.11
C GLY A 86 0.91 16.94 2.58
N VAL A 87 1.27 15.95 3.38
CA VAL A 87 2.24 14.92 3.02
C VAL A 87 1.59 13.56 3.16
N CYS A 88 1.79 12.69 2.17
CA CYS A 88 1.32 11.32 2.24
C CYS A 88 2.06 10.57 3.35
N SER A 89 1.29 9.96 4.25
CA SER A 89 1.83 9.28 5.42
C SER A 89 1.15 7.93 5.61
N GLU A 90 1.88 6.98 6.17
CA GLU A 90 1.31 5.70 6.58
C GLU A 90 0.27 5.87 7.68
N VAL A 91 -0.76 5.05 7.62
CA VAL A 91 -1.76 4.95 8.68
C VAL A 91 -1.17 4.21 9.87
N ARG A 92 -1.33 4.78 11.07
CA ARG A 92 -0.91 4.16 12.34
C ARG A 92 -2.14 3.64 13.07
N PRO A 93 -2.50 2.34 12.97
CA PRO A 93 -3.77 1.82 13.48
C PRO A 93 -3.79 1.63 15.01
N MET A 94 -2.62 1.63 15.66
CA MET A 94 -2.50 1.45 17.11
C MET A 94 -2.50 2.80 17.81
N CYS A 95 -3.62 3.15 18.43
CA CYS A 95 -3.79 4.38 19.19
C CYS A 95 -3.89 4.14 20.69
N THR A 96 -3.45 5.10 21.49
CA THR A 96 -3.74 5.11 22.92
C THR A 96 -5.24 5.34 23.13
N ARG A 97 -5.74 4.97 24.31
CA ARG A 97 -7.13 5.22 24.72
C ARG A 97 -7.32 6.56 25.43
N GLU A 98 -6.39 7.50 25.21
CA GLU A 98 -6.51 8.84 25.76
C GLU A 98 -7.64 9.58 25.06
N TYR A 99 -8.54 10.19 25.82
CA TYR A 99 -9.62 10.99 25.26
C TYR A 99 -9.22 12.46 25.20
N ARG A 100 -8.82 12.91 24.01
CA ARG A 100 -8.51 14.29 23.63
C ARG A 100 -9.17 14.57 22.28
N PRO A 101 -10.50 14.82 22.25
CA PRO A 101 -11.28 14.75 21.03
C PRO A 101 -10.86 15.78 19.99
N VAL A 102 -11.03 15.41 18.72
CA VAL A 102 -10.79 16.26 17.55
C VAL A 102 -11.93 16.11 16.54
N CYS A 103 -12.15 17.14 15.73
CA CYS A 103 -13.04 17.08 14.58
C CYS A 103 -12.20 16.77 13.34
N GLY A 104 -12.52 15.70 12.62
CA GLY A 104 -11.88 15.35 11.37
C GLY A 104 -12.34 16.23 10.21
N CYS A 105 -11.54 16.29 9.14
CA CYS A 105 -11.93 16.95 7.89
C CYS A 105 -13.16 16.32 7.22
N ASP A 106 -13.53 15.10 7.62
CA ASP A 106 -14.74 14.40 7.20
C ASP A 106 -15.97 14.71 8.07
N GLY A 107 -15.85 15.68 9.00
CA GLY A 107 -16.93 16.13 9.86
C GLY A 107 -17.28 15.17 11.01
N LYS A 108 -16.44 14.15 11.26
CA LYS A 108 -16.65 13.20 12.37
C LYS A 108 -15.78 13.55 13.58
N THR A 109 -16.32 13.30 14.76
CA THR A 109 -15.55 13.41 16.01
C THR A 109 -14.77 12.14 16.25
N TYR A 110 -13.48 12.28 16.56
CA TYR A 110 -12.58 11.18 16.96
C TYR A 110 -12.15 11.35 18.41
N GLY A 111 -11.86 10.26 19.11
CA GLY A 111 -11.47 10.30 20.52
C GLY A 111 -10.11 10.96 20.74
N ASN A 112 -9.23 10.90 19.73
CA ASN A 112 -7.98 11.66 19.66
C ASN A 112 -7.45 11.78 18.22
N THR A 113 -6.40 12.58 18.02
CA THR A 113 -5.73 12.76 16.72
C THR A 113 -5.25 11.46 16.09
N CYS A 114 -4.77 10.49 16.88
CA CYS A 114 -4.34 9.20 16.35
C CYS A 114 -5.52 8.45 15.73
N GLU A 115 -6.67 8.41 16.42
CA GLU A 115 -7.88 7.75 15.90
C GLU A 115 -8.40 8.42 14.62
N ALA A 116 -8.28 9.75 14.50
CA ALA A 116 -8.58 10.47 13.25
C ALA A 116 -7.65 10.03 12.10
N HIS A 117 -6.34 10.02 12.34
CA HIS A 117 -5.36 9.57 11.33
C HIS A 117 -5.51 8.07 11.00
N ALA A 118 -5.87 7.24 11.97
CA ALA A 118 -6.17 5.82 11.77
C ALA A 118 -7.38 5.60 10.84
N ALA A 119 -8.31 6.57 10.82
CA ALA A 119 -9.43 6.62 9.88
C ALA A 119 -9.11 7.39 8.58
N MET A 120 -7.82 7.63 8.31
CA MET A 120 -7.32 8.31 7.09
C MET A 120 -7.85 9.74 6.92
N THR A 121 -8.15 10.45 8.01
CA THR A 121 -8.62 11.85 7.97
C THR A 121 -7.69 12.77 8.75
N SER A 122 -7.42 13.97 8.21
CA SER A 122 -6.68 15.02 8.91
C SER A 122 -7.59 15.73 9.93
N VAL A 123 -7.00 16.48 10.86
CA VAL A 123 -7.75 17.23 11.88
C VAL A 123 -8.22 18.57 11.32
N ALA A 124 -9.52 18.84 11.42
CA ALA A 124 -10.12 20.13 11.08
C ALA A 124 -10.12 21.11 12.25
N SER A 125 -10.25 20.62 13.48
CA SER A 125 -10.12 21.44 14.70
C SER A 125 -9.90 20.58 15.93
N GLU A 126 -9.35 21.19 16.98
CA GLU A 126 -9.40 20.63 18.32
C GLU A 126 -10.85 20.57 18.85
N GLY A 127 -11.12 19.62 19.74
CA GLY A 127 -12.44 19.38 20.30
C GLY A 127 -13.35 18.57 19.37
N PRO A 128 -14.51 18.11 19.86
CA PRO A 128 -15.48 17.41 19.02
C PRO A 128 -16.04 18.33 17.92
N CYS A 129 -16.52 17.74 16.83
CA CYS A 129 -17.27 18.51 15.84
C CYS A 129 -18.51 19.14 16.47
N LEU A 130 -18.78 20.40 16.11
CA LEU A 130 -20.03 21.04 16.47
C LEU A 130 -21.14 20.28 15.74
N GLN A 131 -22.05 19.66 16.48
CA GLN A 131 -23.31 19.23 15.89
C GLN A 131 -24.07 20.51 15.57
N GLU A 132 -24.38 20.73 14.29
CA GLU A 132 -25.36 21.73 13.92
C GLU A 132 -26.69 21.29 14.55
N THR A 133 -26.99 21.81 15.74
CA THR A 133 -28.35 21.79 16.24
C THR A 133 -29.13 22.65 15.24
N ALA A 134 -29.82 21.98 14.32
CA ALA A 134 -30.80 22.59 13.44
C ALA A 134 -31.66 23.49 14.30
N SER A 135 -31.44 24.79 14.19
CA SER A 135 -32.24 25.79 14.86
C SER A 135 -33.48 25.92 14.01
N ASP A 136 -34.55 25.25 14.46
CA ASP A 136 -35.94 25.47 14.04
C ASP A 136 -36.27 26.97 13.91
#